data_AF-A0A8W7MUL8-F1
#
_entry.id   AF-A0A8W7MUL8-F1
#
_cell.length_a   1.000
_cell.length_b   1.000
_cell.length_c   1.000
_cell.angle_alpha   90.00
_cell.angle_beta   90.00
_cell.angle_gamma   90.00
#
_symmetry.space_group_name_H-M   'P 1'
#
loop_
_entity.id
_entity.type
_entity.pdbx_description
1 polymer ?
#
loop_
_entity_poly.entity_id
_entity_poly.type
_entity_poly.pdbx_seq_one_letter_code
_entity_poly.pdbx_strand_id
1 'polypeptide(L)'
;MSVKAVFVLLVPLFGLALAQREPSLEVMSALKELQPRYREIQDYAINQLTEARLNSSQVIFNFHTDVLTSKDQYVSNTIEEELGVLMILDRQPETVDRTCLGFVRSSVDMNVNLVGVSYTNCIVRVDDSLAGIVSEFYKTIQQDESQYTGSGLFGVFRGENIFHAPAELMKKLSEKLEELRENPTFIATELFDMIVEFEQELKEVKTGYDECLEDGMQLLRSVLEIARTQVAQVCLGQLEEPIPTTTVAA
;
A
#
# COMPACT_ATOMS: atom_id res chain seq x y z
N MET A 1 21.28 -1.12 -98.28
CA MET A 1 20.27 -2.00 -97.64
C MET A 1 20.83 -2.36 -96.26
N SER A 2 20.52 -1.58 -95.23
CA SER A 2 19.41 -1.76 -94.27
C SER A 2 19.50 -3.05 -93.46
N VAL A 3 19.94 -2.93 -92.20
CA VAL A 3 19.35 -3.68 -91.07
C VAL A 3 19.18 -2.68 -89.92
N LYS A 4 17.93 -2.35 -89.62
CA LYS A 4 17.49 -1.45 -88.56
C LYS A 4 17.71 -2.12 -87.21
N ALA A 5 18.48 -1.49 -86.33
CA ALA A 5 18.47 -1.80 -84.91
C ALA A 5 17.18 -1.23 -84.30
N VAL A 6 16.28 -2.10 -83.82
CA VAL A 6 15.16 -1.74 -82.97
C VAL A 6 15.53 -2.15 -81.55
N PHE A 7 16.15 -1.23 -80.81
CA PHE A 7 16.26 -1.33 -79.37
C PHE A 7 14.99 -0.72 -78.78
N VAL A 8 14.04 -1.58 -78.41
CA VAL A 8 12.83 -1.16 -77.68
C VAL A 8 13.25 -0.73 -76.27
N LEU A 9 13.09 0.55 -76.01
CA LEU A 9 13.42 1.25 -74.77
C LEU A 9 12.36 0.89 -73.69
N LEU A 10 12.57 -0.22 -73.00
CA LEU A 10 11.68 -0.75 -71.94
C LEU A 10 11.99 -0.21 -70.53
N VAL A 11 12.62 0.97 -70.44
CA VAL A 11 13.13 1.53 -69.18
C VAL A 11 12.27 2.64 -68.52
N PRO A 12 11.26 3.31 -69.14
CA PRO A 12 10.56 4.39 -68.43
C PRO A 12 9.40 3.91 -67.53
N LEU A 13 8.93 2.67 -67.66
CA LEU A 13 7.79 2.15 -66.86
C LEU A 13 8.19 1.76 -65.42
N PHE A 14 9.42 1.31 -65.21
CA PHE A 14 9.91 0.99 -63.86
C PHE A 14 10.08 2.24 -62.98
N GLY A 15 10.49 3.37 -63.56
CA GLY A 15 10.65 4.63 -62.83
C GLY A 15 9.32 5.23 -62.35
N LEU A 16 8.27 5.13 -63.17
CA LEU A 16 6.92 5.62 -62.82
C LEU A 16 6.26 4.77 -61.72
N ALA A 17 6.44 3.45 -61.77
CA ALA A 17 5.90 2.55 -60.75
C ALA A 17 6.60 2.72 -59.38
N LEU A 18 7.90 3.04 -59.38
CA LEU A 18 8.66 3.33 -58.16
C LEU A 18 8.26 4.69 -57.54
N ALA A 19 8.10 5.73 -58.36
CA ALA A 19 7.66 7.05 -57.89
C ALA A 19 6.23 7.01 -57.29
N GLN A 20 5.33 6.19 -57.84
CA GLN A 20 3.96 6.06 -57.34
C GLN A 20 3.86 5.27 -56.01
N ARG A 21 4.93 4.55 -55.61
CA ARG A 21 5.00 3.73 -54.39
C ARG A 21 5.86 4.37 -53.29
N GLU A 22 6.48 5.51 -53.58
CA GLU A 22 7.31 6.28 -52.64
C GLU A 22 6.61 6.59 -51.30
N PRO A 23 5.32 6.96 -51.26
CA PRO A 23 4.61 7.20 -49.99
C PRO A 23 4.47 5.94 -49.12
N SER A 24 4.42 4.75 -49.71
CA SER A 24 4.40 3.48 -48.96
C SER A 24 5.75 3.17 -48.31
N LEU A 25 6.85 3.65 -48.90
CA LEU A 25 8.19 3.53 -48.33
C LEU A 25 8.36 4.47 -47.13
N GLU A 26 7.76 5.66 -47.17
CA GLU A 26 7.71 6.60 -46.04
C GLU A 26 7.00 5.99 -44.83
N VAL A 27 5.87 5.31 -45.01
CA VAL A 27 5.17 4.57 -43.94
C VAL A 27 6.09 3.55 -43.27
N MET A 28 6.94 2.86 -44.05
CA MET A 28 7.92 1.91 -43.49
C MET A 28 9.09 2.58 -42.80
N SER A 29 9.51 3.77 -43.26
CA SER A 29 10.50 4.58 -42.56
C SER A 29 9.96 5.05 -41.21
N ALA A 30 8.74 5.58 -41.18
CA ALA A 30 8.07 6.02 -39.96
C ALA A 30 7.88 4.88 -38.96
N LEU A 31 7.48 3.68 -39.43
CA LEU A 31 7.36 2.51 -38.56
C LEU A 31 8.70 2.09 -37.94
N LYS A 32 9.80 2.14 -38.71
CA LYS A 32 11.15 1.83 -38.22
C LYS A 32 11.65 2.85 -37.20
N GLU A 33 11.22 4.10 -37.32
CA GLU A 33 11.50 5.15 -36.34
C GLU A 33 10.66 5.00 -35.06
N LEU A 34 9.41 4.55 -35.18
CA LEU A 34 8.49 4.35 -34.06
C LEU A 34 8.86 3.15 -33.19
N GLN A 35 9.40 2.08 -33.80
CA GLN A 35 9.77 0.84 -33.10
C GLN A 35 10.73 1.06 -31.90
N PRO A 36 11.87 1.76 -32.01
CA PRO A 36 12.74 2.00 -30.86
C PRO A 36 12.07 2.88 -29.79
N ARG A 37 11.21 3.83 -30.16
CA ARG A 37 10.46 4.67 -29.21
C ARG A 37 9.47 3.87 -28.38
N TYR A 38 8.75 2.94 -29.02
CA TYR A 38 7.88 2.01 -28.31
C TYR A 38 8.64 1.20 -27.25
N ARG A 39 9.84 0.72 -27.60
CA ARG A 39 10.70 0.00 -26.66
C ARG A 39 11.16 0.89 -25.51
N GLU A 40 11.60 2.13 -25.79
CA GLU A 40 12.03 3.07 -24.75
C GLU A 40 10.93 3.31 -23.70
N ILE A 41 9.68 3.46 -24.14
CA ILE A 41 8.53 3.70 -23.23
C ILE A 41 8.15 2.43 -22.48
N GLN A 42 8.21 1.27 -23.12
CA GLN A 42 8.03 -0.01 -22.43
C GLN A 42 9.07 -0.21 -21.32
N ASP A 43 10.34 -0.03 -21.66
CA ASP A 43 11.44 -0.17 -20.71
C ASP A 43 11.28 0.85 -19.56
N TYR A 44 10.88 2.08 -19.86
CA TYR A 44 10.56 3.09 -18.85
C TYR A 44 9.41 2.69 -17.94
N ALA A 45 8.27 2.28 -18.49
CA ALA A 45 7.08 1.88 -17.74
C ALA A 45 7.40 0.67 -16.83
N ILE A 46 8.10 -0.34 -17.34
CA ILE A 46 8.51 -1.52 -16.57
C ILE A 46 9.40 -1.13 -15.40
N ASN A 47 10.37 -0.24 -15.62
CA ASN A 47 11.26 0.22 -14.56
C ASN A 47 10.48 0.99 -13.48
N GLN A 48 9.58 1.90 -13.86
CA GLN A 48 8.75 2.66 -12.93
C GLN A 48 7.79 1.75 -12.15
N LEU A 49 7.15 0.78 -12.80
CA LEU A 49 6.30 -0.22 -12.15
C LEU A 49 7.09 -1.08 -11.16
N THR A 50 8.33 -1.43 -11.51
CA THR A 50 9.22 -2.19 -10.62
C THR A 50 9.60 -1.36 -9.39
N GLU A 51 9.92 -0.09 -9.58
CA GLU A 51 10.21 0.84 -8.48
C GLU A 51 8.98 1.02 -7.58
N ALA A 52 7.78 1.19 -8.15
CA ALA A 52 6.53 1.27 -7.40
C ALA A 52 6.26 0.00 -6.57
N ARG A 53 6.54 -1.19 -7.13
CA ARG A 53 6.44 -2.47 -6.40
C ARG A 53 7.44 -2.59 -5.26
N LEU A 54 8.66 -2.08 -5.43
CA LEU A 54 9.68 -2.08 -4.37
C LEU A 54 9.31 -1.08 -3.26
N ASN A 55 8.89 0.13 -3.63
CA ASN A 55 8.48 1.18 -2.70
C ASN A 55 7.27 0.74 -1.87
N SER A 56 6.24 0.18 -2.51
CA SER A 56 5.06 -0.36 -1.80
C SER A 56 5.43 -1.48 -0.82
N SER A 57 6.36 -2.37 -1.17
CA SER A 57 6.87 -3.37 -0.22
C SER A 57 7.53 -2.73 1.02
N GLN A 58 8.24 -1.61 0.85
CA GLN A 58 8.82 -0.88 1.97
C GLN A 58 7.75 -0.20 2.83
N VAL A 59 6.72 0.37 2.20
CA VAL A 59 5.58 0.98 2.90
C VAL A 59 4.86 -0.07 3.76
N ILE A 60 4.57 -1.26 3.21
CA ILE A 60 3.95 -2.37 3.96
C ILE A 60 4.83 -2.80 5.16
N PHE A 61 6.15 -2.88 4.95
CA PHE A 61 7.08 -3.22 6.04
C PHE A 61 7.06 -2.19 7.18
N ASN A 62 7.08 -0.90 6.84
CA ASN A 62 7.01 0.19 7.81
C ASN A 62 5.68 0.14 8.57
N PHE A 63 4.56 -0.04 7.84
CA PHE A 63 3.25 -0.20 8.44
C PHE A 63 3.19 -1.34 9.46
N HIS A 64 3.70 -2.54 9.13
CA HIS A 64 3.79 -3.64 10.09
C HIS A 64 4.62 -3.30 11.31
N THR A 65 5.76 -2.62 11.12
CA THR A 65 6.64 -2.18 12.21
C THR A 65 5.92 -1.23 13.16
N ASP A 66 5.16 -0.29 12.62
CA ASP A 66 4.41 0.69 13.42
C ASP A 66 3.26 0.02 14.18
N VAL A 67 2.53 -0.91 13.55
CA VAL A 67 1.46 -1.71 14.20
C VAL A 67 2.02 -2.54 15.36
N LEU A 68 3.16 -3.20 15.16
CA LEU A 68 3.83 -3.98 16.20
C LEU A 68 4.31 -3.09 17.34
N THR A 69 4.90 -1.94 17.03
CA THR A 69 5.40 -0.98 18.04
C THR A 69 4.27 -0.46 18.92
N SER A 70 3.13 -0.05 18.33
CA SER A 70 1.95 0.31 19.11
C SER A 70 1.49 -0.84 20.00
N LYS A 71 1.37 -2.06 19.45
CA LYS A 71 0.91 -3.22 20.25
C LYS A 71 1.80 -3.48 21.46
N ASP A 72 3.11 -3.48 21.25
CA ASP A 72 4.10 -3.72 22.29
C ASP A 72 3.99 -2.68 23.43
N GLN A 73 3.82 -1.41 23.06
CA GLN A 73 3.61 -0.33 24.02
C GLN A 73 2.34 -0.52 24.85
N TYR A 74 1.19 -0.81 24.23
CA TYR A 74 -0.08 -0.99 24.96
C TYR A 74 -0.09 -2.24 25.85
N VAL A 75 0.54 -3.33 25.40
CA VAL A 75 0.71 -4.54 26.22
C VAL A 75 1.60 -4.22 27.43
N SER A 76 2.72 -3.52 27.23
CA SER A 76 3.60 -3.12 28.32
C SER A 76 2.87 -2.22 29.34
N ASN A 77 2.13 -1.22 28.86
CA ASN A 77 1.34 -0.33 29.72
C ASN A 77 0.26 -1.09 30.51
N THR A 78 -0.39 -2.08 29.88
CA THR A 78 -1.39 -2.93 30.55
C THR A 78 -0.77 -3.69 31.72
N ILE A 79 0.41 -4.27 31.51
CA ILE A 79 1.16 -4.99 32.55
C ILE A 79 1.56 -4.04 33.70
N GLU A 80 2.02 -2.84 33.38
CA GLU A 80 2.40 -1.85 34.40
C GLU A 80 1.21 -1.43 35.27
N GLU A 81 0.06 -1.14 34.66
CA GLU A 81 -1.16 -0.79 35.39
C GLU A 81 -1.68 -1.93 36.26
N GLU A 82 -1.67 -3.17 35.74
CA GLU A 82 -2.03 -4.38 36.48
C GLU A 82 -1.12 -4.57 37.70
N LEU A 83 0.20 -4.52 37.49
CA LEU A 83 1.18 -4.64 38.56
C LEU A 83 0.96 -3.60 39.66
N GLY A 84 0.60 -2.37 39.29
CA GLY A 84 0.27 -1.32 40.25
C GLY A 84 -0.87 -1.72 41.20
N VAL A 85 -1.93 -2.35 40.69
CA VAL A 85 -3.04 -2.84 41.54
C VAL A 85 -2.64 -4.08 42.33
N LEU A 86 -1.91 -5.02 41.73
CA LEU A 86 -1.46 -6.23 42.41
C LEU A 86 -0.55 -5.91 43.61
N MET A 87 0.33 -4.91 43.47
CA MET A 87 1.16 -4.43 44.58
C MET A 87 0.34 -3.88 45.75
N ILE A 88 -0.74 -3.15 45.47
CA ILE A 88 -1.67 -2.68 46.51
C ILE A 88 -2.30 -3.89 47.23
N LEU A 89 -2.76 -4.89 46.48
CA LEU A 89 -3.39 -6.08 47.03
C LEU A 89 -2.43 -6.91 47.90
N ASP A 90 -1.17 -7.05 47.49
CA ASP A 90 -0.17 -7.85 48.20
C ASP A 90 0.32 -7.18 49.50
N ARG A 91 0.33 -5.85 49.56
CA ARG A 91 0.82 -5.09 50.71
C ARG A 91 -0.23 -4.83 51.80
N GLN A 92 -1.40 -5.46 51.69
CA GLN A 92 -2.45 -5.29 52.70
C GLN A 92 -2.07 -5.90 54.06
N PRO A 93 -2.39 -5.22 55.19
CA PRO A 93 -2.23 -5.77 56.54
C PRO A 93 -2.96 -7.10 56.72
N GLU A 94 -2.50 -7.93 57.65
CA GLU A 94 -3.16 -9.21 57.97
C GLU A 94 -4.58 -9.05 58.52
N THR A 95 -4.93 -7.86 59.01
CA THR A 95 -6.29 -7.53 59.49
C THR A 95 -7.32 -7.42 58.37
N VAL A 96 -6.88 -7.32 57.11
CA VAL A 96 -7.76 -7.21 55.94
C VAL A 96 -8.17 -8.60 55.47
N ASP A 97 -9.46 -8.79 55.12
CA ASP A 97 -9.98 -10.08 54.68
C ASP A 97 -9.33 -10.53 53.36
N ARG A 98 -8.51 -11.59 53.44
CA ARG A 98 -7.81 -12.19 52.30
C ARG A 98 -8.78 -12.79 51.27
N THR A 99 -9.98 -13.20 51.67
CA THR A 99 -10.99 -13.72 50.75
C THR A 99 -11.53 -12.60 49.87
N CYS A 100 -11.88 -11.46 50.48
CA CYS A 100 -12.27 -10.25 49.76
C CYS A 100 -11.19 -9.80 48.75
N LEU A 101 -9.93 -9.72 49.20
CA LEU A 101 -8.81 -9.37 48.31
C LEU A 101 -8.63 -10.38 47.17
N GLY A 102 -8.90 -11.67 47.41
CA GLY A 102 -8.91 -12.71 46.38
C GLY A 102 -9.96 -12.47 45.29
N PHE A 103 -11.17 -12.01 45.66
CA PHE A 103 -12.19 -11.62 44.67
C PHE A 103 -11.75 -10.41 43.84
N VAL A 104 -11.18 -9.38 44.47
CA VAL A 104 -10.66 -8.21 43.74
C VAL A 104 -9.54 -8.62 42.78
N ARG A 105 -8.59 -9.44 43.23
CA ARG A 105 -7.52 -9.97 42.37
C ARG A 105 -8.07 -10.74 41.17
N SER A 106 -9.05 -11.62 41.38
CA SER A 106 -9.67 -12.37 40.30
C SER A 106 -10.42 -11.46 39.33
N SER A 107 -11.05 -10.40 39.81
CA SER A 107 -11.69 -9.39 38.97
C SER A 107 -10.67 -8.66 38.09
N VAL A 108 -9.54 -8.24 38.65
CA VAL A 108 -8.44 -7.61 37.90
C VAL A 108 -7.95 -8.51 36.76
N ASP A 109 -7.62 -9.77 37.08
CA ASP A 109 -7.16 -10.76 36.11
C ASP A 109 -8.17 -10.97 34.96
N MET A 110 -9.46 -11.11 35.28
CA MET A 110 -10.50 -11.24 34.25
C MET A 110 -10.58 -10.02 33.33
N ASN A 111 -10.43 -8.82 33.88
CA ASN A 111 -10.49 -7.58 33.12
C ASN A 111 -9.27 -7.38 32.21
N VAL A 112 -8.07 -7.73 32.69
CA VAL A 112 -6.85 -7.73 31.86
C VAL A 112 -7.00 -8.70 30.69
N ASN A 113 -7.51 -9.91 30.94
CA ASN A 113 -7.80 -10.88 29.88
C ASN A 113 -8.82 -10.36 28.84
N LEU A 114 -9.86 -9.65 29.29
CA LEU A 114 -10.85 -9.06 28.39
C LEU A 114 -10.25 -7.97 27.49
N VAL A 115 -9.34 -7.15 28.03
CA VAL A 115 -8.60 -6.14 27.27
C VAL A 115 -7.66 -6.80 26.26
N GLY A 116 -7.02 -7.92 26.62
CA GLY A 116 -6.23 -8.73 25.68
C GLY A 116 -7.05 -9.24 24.48
N VAL A 117 -8.31 -9.62 24.71
CA VAL A 117 -9.26 -9.95 23.63
C VAL A 117 -9.56 -8.72 22.77
N SER A 118 -9.76 -7.54 23.40
CA SER A 118 -9.94 -6.28 22.66
C SER A 118 -8.77 -5.99 21.72
N TYR A 119 -7.53 -6.04 22.23
CA TYR A 119 -6.31 -5.83 21.44
C TYR A 119 -6.16 -6.85 20.31
N THR A 120 -6.57 -8.10 20.55
CA THR A 120 -6.60 -9.14 19.52
C THR A 120 -7.60 -8.78 18.41
N ASN A 121 -8.80 -8.32 18.76
CA ASN A 121 -9.78 -7.89 17.77
C ASN A 121 -9.32 -6.65 16.99
N CYS A 122 -8.62 -5.72 17.63
CA CYS A 122 -8.04 -4.55 16.95
C CYS A 122 -7.04 -4.97 15.85
N ILE A 123 -6.12 -5.89 16.15
CA ILE A 123 -5.13 -6.33 15.16
C ILE A 123 -5.75 -7.19 14.03
N VAL A 124 -6.80 -7.97 14.31
CA VAL A 124 -7.51 -8.71 13.27
C VAL A 124 -8.15 -7.76 12.25
N ARG A 125 -8.74 -6.65 12.70
CA ARG A 125 -9.29 -5.62 11.79
C ARG A 125 -8.22 -4.96 10.92
N VAL A 126 -7.00 -4.83 11.45
CA VAL A 126 -5.85 -4.35 10.68
C VAL A 126 -5.49 -5.34 9.58
N ASP A 127 -5.42 -6.64 9.90
CA ASP A 127 -5.13 -7.70 8.92
C ASP A 127 -6.17 -7.74 7.80
N ASP A 128 -7.46 -7.71 8.16
CA ASP A 128 -8.57 -7.69 7.20
C ASP A 128 -8.50 -6.47 6.26
N SER A 129 -8.21 -5.28 6.81
CA SER A 129 -8.08 -4.04 6.03
C SER A 129 -6.85 -4.07 5.12
N LEU A 130 -5.71 -4.48 5.66
CA LEU A 130 -4.44 -4.55 4.93
C LEU A 130 -4.54 -5.51 3.73
N ALA A 131 -5.15 -6.68 3.92
CA ALA A 131 -5.32 -7.66 2.85
C ALA A 131 -6.13 -7.08 1.67
N GLY A 132 -7.19 -6.32 1.96
CA GLY A 132 -7.99 -5.63 0.95
C GLY A 132 -7.20 -4.55 0.20
N ILE A 133 -6.56 -3.65 0.94
CA ILE A 133 -5.79 -2.52 0.40
C ILE A 133 -4.63 -3.00 -0.48
N VAL A 134 -3.85 -3.97 0.01
CA VAL A 134 -2.72 -4.56 -0.75
C VAL A 134 -3.21 -5.26 -2.02
N SER A 135 -4.30 -6.01 -1.92
CA SER A 135 -4.87 -6.70 -3.09
C SER A 135 -5.34 -5.73 -4.17
N GLU A 136 -6.02 -4.64 -3.80
CA GLU A 136 -6.51 -3.67 -4.78
C GLU A 136 -5.35 -2.89 -5.40
N PHE A 137 -4.37 -2.45 -4.61
CA PHE A 137 -3.18 -1.77 -5.11
C PHE A 137 -2.43 -2.58 -6.18
N TYR A 138 -2.12 -3.86 -5.91
CA TYR A 138 -1.41 -4.69 -6.88
C TYR A 138 -2.25 -5.02 -8.13
N LYS A 139 -3.58 -5.08 -7.99
CA LYS A 139 -4.50 -5.27 -9.11
C LYS A 139 -4.52 -4.04 -10.02
N THR A 140 -4.53 -2.83 -9.47
CA THR A 140 -4.45 -1.58 -10.24
C THR A 140 -3.11 -1.49 -10.98
N ILE A 141 -1.99 -1.71 -10.29
CA ILE A 141 -0.66 -1.75 -10.92
C ILE A 141 -0.58 -2.75 -12.08
N GLN A 142 -1.20 -3.93 -11.93
CA GLN A 142 -1.21 -4.96 -12.97
C GLN A 142 -2.07 -4.55 -14.18
N GLN A 143 -3.18 -3.85 -13.97
CA GLN A 143 -3.99 -3.30 -15.04
C GLN A 143 -3.20 -2.26 -15.85
N ASP A 144 -2.44 -1.41 -15.18
CA ASP A 144 -1.62 -0.38 -15.85
C ASP A 144 -0.46 -0.99 -16.63
N GLU A 145 0.22 -2.01 -16.10
CA GLU A 145 1.25 -2.76 -16.84
C GLU A 145 0.73 -3.30 -18.20
N SER A 146 -0.53 -3.73 -18.23
CA SER A 146 -1.16 -4.23 -19.47
C SER A 146 -1.36 -3.14 -20.54
N GLN A 147 -1.46 -1.87 -20.13
CA GLN A 147 -1.60 -0.74 -21.05
C GLN A 147 -0.27 -0.43 -21.76
N TYR A 148 0.85 -0.61 -21.06
CA TYR A 148 2.17 -0.21 -21.55
C TYR A 148 2.96 -1.32 -22.27
N THR A 149 2.56 -2.59 -22.15
CA THR A 149 3.28 -3.77 -22.71
C THR A 149 3.09 -4.02 -24.22
N GLY A 150 2.54 -3.06 -24.99
CA GLY A 150 2.85 -2.95 -26.43
C GLY A 150 1.97 -3.68 -27.43
N SER A 151 0.73 -4.00 -27.11
CA SER A 151 -0.20 -4.60 -28.07
C SER A 151 -0.61 -3.65 -29.22
N GLY A 152 -0.17 -2.39 -29.23
CA GLY A 152 -0.67 -1.33 -30.11
C GLY A 152 0.15 -0.95 -31.36
N LEU A 153 1.43 -1.34 -31.49
CA LEU A 153 2.32 -0.82 -32.57
C LEU A 153 1.74 -1.08 -33.99
N PHE A 154 1.26 -2.30 -34.23
CA PHE A 154 0.72 -2.70 -35.54
C PHE A 154 -0.77 -2.38 -35.72
N GLY A 155 -1.44 -1.85 -34.68
CA GLY A 155 -2.87 -1.55 -34.71
C GLY A 155 -3.25 -0.52 -35.79
N VAL A 156 -2.32 0.38 -36.15
CA VAL A 156 -2.52 1.42 -37.17
C VAL A 156 -2.83 0.88 -38.56
N PHE A 157 -2.43 -0.36 -38.86
CA PHE A 157 -2.67 -1.03 -40.15
C PHE A 157 -4.04 -1.70 -40.24
N ARG A 158 -4.79 -1.80 -39.14
CA ARG A 158 -6.09 -2.49 -39.13
C ARG A 158 -7.07 -1.75 -40.03
N GLY A 159 -7.52 -2.42 -41.10
CA GLY A 159 -8.47 -1.86 -42.07
C GLY A 159 -7.86 -0.93 -43.12
N GLU A 160 -6.55 -0.72 -43.12
CA GLU A 160 -5.85 0.15 -44.06
C GLU A 160 -4.96 -0.64 -45.01
N ASN A 161 -4.78 -0.12 -46.24
CA ASN A 161 -3.88 -0.73 -47.22
C ASN A 161 -2.71 0.23 -47.49
N ILE A 162 -1.49 -0.23 -47.25
CA ILE A 162 -0.25 0.57 -47.37
C ILE A 162 -0.01 1.17 -48.76
N PHE A 163 -0.55 0.56 -49.81
CA PHE A 163 -0.43 1.04 -51.19
C PHE A 163 -1.59 1.93 -51.63
N HIS A 164 -2.75 1.83 -50.98
CA HIS A 164 -3.96 2.58 -51.35
C HIS A 164 -4.16 3.82 -50.48
N ALA A 165 -3.82 3.75 -49.19
CA ALA A 165 -4.02 4.81 -48.20
C ALA A 165 -2.74 5.12 -47.39
N PRO A 166 -1.59 5.41 -48.02
CA PRO A 166 -0.36 5.71 -47.30
C PRO A 166 -0.46 6.99 -46.46
N ALA A 167 -1.21 8.00 -46.91
CA ALA A 167 -1.39 9.25 -46.19
C ALA A 167 -2.14 9.06 -44.86
N GLU A 168 -3.17 8.20 -44.82
CA GLU A 168 -3.89 7.91 -43.57
C GLU A 168 -3.05 7.08 -42.60
N LEU A 169 -2.24 6.15 -43.10
CA LEU A 169 -1.28 5.43 -42.26
C LEU A 169 -0.24 6.37 -41.66
N MET A 170 0.28 7.33 -42.43
CA MET A 170 1.20 8.35 -41.92
C MET A 170 0.56 9.22 -40.85
N LYS A 171 -0.70 9.64 -41.04
CA LYS A 171 -1.46 10.38 -40.02
C LYS A 171 -1.57 9.58 -38.72
N LYS A 172 -2.04 8.33 -38.80
CA LYS A 172 -2.16 7.44 -37.62
C LYS A 172 -0.82 7.17 -36.94
N LEU A 173 0.26 7.03 -37.70
CA LEU A 173 1.62 6.87 -37.16
C LEU A 173 2.11 8.14 -36.47
N SER A 174 1.81 9.32 -37.00
CA SER A 174 2.16 10.60 -36.37
C SER A 174 1.37 10.86 -35.09
N GLU A 175 0.06 10.53 -35.06
CA GLU A 175 -0.76 10.60 -33.86
C GLU A 175 -0.20 9.69 -32.76
N LYS A 176 0.15 8.45 -33.10
CA LYS A 176 0.84 7.55 -32.16
C LYS A 176 2.18 8.08 -31.67
N LEU A 177 2.95 8.75 -32.52
CA LEU A 177 4.24 9.30 -32.13
C LEU A 177 4.08 10.41 -31.10
N GLU A 178 3.04 11.23 -31.20
CA GLU A 178 2.72 12.24 -30.20
C GLU A 178 2.16 11.61 -28.91
N GLU A 179 1.31 10.58 -28.98
CA GLU A 179 0.88 9.82 -27.79
C GLU A 179 2.09 9.28 -27.01
N LEU A 180 3.07 8.71 -27.71
CA LEU A 180 4.30 8.19 -27.12
C LEU A 180 5.15 9.30 -26.47
N ARG A 181 5.08 10.55 -26.94
CA ARG A 181 5.82 11.67 -26.35
C ARG A 181 5.24 12.12 -25.01
N GLU A 182 3.93 12.06 -24.85
CA GLU A 182 3.25 12.52 -23.63
C GLU A 182 3.24 11.47 -22.51
N ASN A 183 3.24 10.18 -22.88
CA ASN A 183 3.13 9.03 -21.96
C ASN A 183 4.15 8.97 -20.80
N PRO A 184 5.46 9.23 -20.97
CA PRO A 184 6.43 9.03 -19.88
C PRO A 184 6.14 9.88 -18.64
N THR A 185 5.75 11.13 -18.84
CA THR A 185 5.38 12.06 -17.75
C THR A 185 4.11 11.63 -17.04
N PHE A 186 3.13 11.13 -17.80
CA PHE A 186 1.86 10.67 -17.26
C PHE A 186 2.06 9.42 -16.38
N ILE A 187 2.78 8.41 -16.89
CA ILE A 187 3.09 7.16 -16.18
C ILE A 187 3.74 7.41 -14.82
N ALA A 188 4.75 8.27 -14.76
CA ALA A 188 5.45 8.55 -13.51
C ALA A 188 4.57 9.27 -12.48
N THR A 189 3.71 10.18 -12.94
CA THR A 189 2.84 10.95 -12.05
C THR A 189 1.73 10.04 -11.49
N GLU A 190 1.10 9.25 -12.35
CA GLU A 190 0.04 8.31 -11.97
C GLU A 190 0.54 7.22 -11.00
N LEU A 191 1.72 6.65 -11.28
CA LEU A 191 2.35 5.67 -10.37
C LEU A 191 2.74 6.27 -9.02
N PHE A 192 3.21 7.52 -9.02
CA PHE A 192 3.53 8.22 -7.78
C PHE A 192 2.27 8.49 -6.95
N ASP A 193 1.21 9.00 -7.58
CA ASP A 193 -0.07 9.28 -6.92
C ASP A 193 -0.67 8.01 -6.32
N MET A 194 -0.60 6.87 -7.02
CA MET A 194 -1.03 5.57 -6.49
C MET A 194 -0.25 5.13 -5.24
N ILE A 195 1.07 5.35 -5.18
CA ILE A 195 1.87 5.01 -3.99
C ILE A 195 1.49 5.92 -2.81
N VAL A 196 1.27 7.21 -3.08
CA VAL A 196 0.86 8.18 -2.05
C VAL A 196 -0.53 7.82 -1.50
N GLU A 197 -1.48 7.48 -2.36
CA GLU A 197 -2.80 7.01 -1.95
C GLU A 197 -2.71 5.73 -1.11
N PHE A 198 -1.91 4.76 -1.56
CA PHE A 198 -1.66 3.52 -0.82
C PHE A 198 -1.07 3.77 0.57
N GLU A 199 -0.08 4.66 0.69
CA GLU A 199 0.49 5.05 2.00
C GLU A 199 -0.56 5.73 2.90
N GLN A 200 -1.41 6.57 2.31
CA GLN A 200 -2.46 7.28 3.04
C GLN A 200 -3.55 6.31 3.56
N GLU A 201 -3.98 5.33 2.75
CA GLU A 201 -4.93 4.30 3.18
C GLU A 201 -4.38 3.49 4.36
N LEU A 202 -3.11 3.08 4.29
CA LEU A 202 -2.45 2.37 5.39
C LEU A 202 -2.34 3.22 6.66
N LYS A 203 -2.08 4.52 6.50
CA LYS A 203 -2.06 5.46 7.63
C LYS A 203 -3.43 5.57 8.31
N GLU A 204 -4.52 5.57 7.55
CA GLU A 204 -5.87 5.59 8.10
C GLU A 204 -6.18 4.30 8.88
N VAL A 205 -5.79 3.14 8.36
CA VAL A 205 -5.88 1.86 9.10
C VAL A 205 -5.08 1.94 10.40
N LYS A 206 -3.87 2.52 10.37
CA LYS A 206 -3.04 2.69 11.56
C LYS A 206 -3.70 3.60 12.60
N THR A 207 -4.30 4.71 12.17
CA THR A 207 -5.03 5.61 13.08
C THR A 207 -6.20 4.88 13.75
N GLY A 208 -7.03 4.17 12.99
CA GLY A 208 -8.13 3.39 13.57
C GLY A 208 -7.66 2.27 14.50
N TYR A 209 -6.49 1.69 14.24
CA TYR A 209 -5.87 0.71 15.14
C TYR A 209 -5.45 1.33 16.48
N ASP A 210 -4.78 2.48 16.46
CA ASP A 210 -4.35 3.17 17.67
C ASP A 210 -5.53 3.62 18.53
N GLU A 211 -6.60 4.13 17.90
CA GLU A 211 -7.86 4.48 18.58
C GLU A 211 -8.49 3.25 19.25
N CYS A 212 -8.54 2.11 18.55
CA CYS A 212 -9.06 0.86 19.09
C CYS A 212 -8.27 0.36 20.32
N LEU A 213 -6.93 0.49 20.29
CA LEU A 213 -6.09 0.13 21.43
C LEU A 213 -6.28 1.09 22.60
N GLU A 214 -6.38 2.39 22.33
CA GLU A 214 -6.61 3.42 23.35
C GLU A 214 -7.96 3.21 24.06
N ASP A 215 -9.03 2.92 23.31
CA ASP A 215 -10.34 2.60 23.90
C ASP A 215 -10.25 1.40 24.86
N GLY A 216 -9.52 0.35 24.46
CA GLY A 216 -9.26 -0.81 25.31
C GLY A 216 -8.47 -0.45 26.57
N MET A 217 -7.47 0.44 26.46
CA MET A 217 -6.67 0.91 27.58
C MET A 217 -7.48 1.79 28.55
N GLN A 218 -8.35 2.65 28.03
CA GLN A 218 -9.23 3.49 28.86
C GLN A 218 -10.22 2.63 29.65
N LEU A 219 -10.75 1.58 29.02
CA LEU A 219 -11.60 0.60 29.70
C LEU A 219 -10.81 -0.08 30.83
N LEU A 220 -9.59 -0.55 30.56
CA LEU A 220 -8.71 -1.17 31.56
C LEU A 220 -8.49 -0.24 32.76
N ARG A 221 -8.06 1.00 32.51
CA ARG A 221 -7.82 1.98 33.59
C ARG A 221 -9.05 2.19 34.44
N SER A 222 -10.22 2.30 33.81
CA SER A 222 -11.50 2.48 34.52
C SER A 222 -11.81 1.30 35.45
N VAL A 223 -11.62 0.05 34.98
CA VAL A 223 -11.91 -1.14 35.79
C VAL A 223 -10.86 -1.36 36.88
N LEU A 224 -9.60 -0.99 36.65
CA LEU A 224 -8.55 -1.03 37.67
C LEU A 224 -8.78 0.02 38.77
N GLU A 225 -9.30 1.20 38.43
CA GLU A 225 -9.75 2.18 39.43
C GLU A 225 -10.93 1.69 40.27
N ILE A 226 -11.86 0.95 39.65
CA ILE A 226 -12.94 0.28 40.39
C ILE A 226 -12.35 -0.77 41.33
N ALA A 227 -11.36 -1.54 40.90
CA ALA A 227 -10.68 -2.51 41.76
C ALA A 227 -10.00 -1.84 42.96
N ARG A 228 -9.29 -0.72 42.76
CA ARG A 228 -8.74 0.11 43.84
C ARG A 228 -9.85 0.55 44.80
N THR A 229 -10.95 1.07 44.28
CA THR A 229 -12.11 1.48 45.11
C THR A 229 -12.68 0.31 45.94
N GLN A 230 -12.76 -0.88 45.36
CA GLN A 230 -13.23 -2.08 46.05
C GLN A 230 -12.29 -2.51 47.19
N VAL A 231 -10.97 -2.38 47.01
CA VAL A 231 -10.00 -2.60 48.10
C VAL A 231 -10.33 -1.71 49.30
N ALA A 232 -10.50 -0.41 49.07
CA ALA A 232 -10.73 0.55 50.15
C ALA A 232 -12.12 0.42 50.79
N GLN A 233 -13.18 0.32 49.99
CA GLN A 233 -14.56 0.43 50.47
C GLN A 233 -15.19 -0.91 50.85
N VAL A 234 -14.84 -1.98 50.15
CA VAL A 234 -15.44 -3.31 50.36
C VAL A 234 -14.55 -4.16 51.25
N CYS A 235 -13.26 -4.24 50.92
CA CYS A 235 -12.32 -5.03 51.70
C CYS A 235 -11.77 -4.29 52.93
N LEU A 236 -12.07 -2.99 53.09
CA LEU A 236 -11.57 -2.13 54.17
C LEU A 236 -10.03 -2.08 54.22
N GLY A 237 -9.40 -2.18 53.05
CA GLY A 237 -7.96 -2.09 52.85
C GLY A 237 -7.44 -0.67 52.68
N GLN A 238 -6.14 -0.54 52.46
CA GLN A 238 -5.43 0.73 52.29
C GLN A 238 -4.89 0.87 50.85
N LEU A 239 -4.99 2.06 50.25
CA LEU A 239 -4.49 2.31 48.89
C LEU A 239 -3.05 2.81 48.86
N GLU A 240 -2.57 3.34 49.98
CA GLU A 240 -1.21 3.83 50.20
C GLU A 240 -0.55 3.00 51.30
N GLU A 241 0.79 2.93 51.31
CA GLU A 241 1.50 2.24 52.37
C GLU A 241 1.20 2.89 53.73
N PRO A 242 0.95 2.09 54.78
CA PRO A 242 0.81 2.64 56.12
C PRO A 242 2.13 3.32 56.50
N ILE A 243 2.08 4.64 56.73
CA ILE A 243 3.21 5.39 57.29
C ILE A 243 3.57 4.70 58.62
N PRO A 244 4.81 4.21 58.80
CA PRO A 244 5.20 3.59 60.05
C PRO A 244 5.04 4.63 61.15
N THR A 245 4.10 4.40 62.06
CA THR A 245 3.89 5.25 63.22
C THR A 245 5.08 5.01 64.14
N THR A 246 6.14 5.82 64.00
CA THR A 246 7.21 5.91 64.98
C THR A 246 6.59 6.43 66.28
N THR A 247 6.13 5.50 67.10
CA THR A 247 5.86 5.74 68.51
C THR A 247 7.22 5.96 69.15
N VAL A 248 7.65 7.23 69.20
CA VAL A 248 8.74 7.64 70.08
C VAL A 248 8.18 7.56 71.50
N ALA A 249 8.40 6.42 72.14
CA ALA A 249 8.26 6.27 73.58
C ALA A 249 9.57 6.75 74.23
N ALA A 250 9.56 7.98 74.76
CA ALA A 250 10.33 8.44 75.92
C ALA A 250 9.88 9.85 76.32
#